data_AF-A0A945CGL5-F1
#
_entry.id   AF-A0A945CGL5-F1
#
_cell.length_a   1.000
_cell.length_b   1.000
_cell.length_c   1.000
_cell.angle_alpha   90.00
_cell.angle_beta   90.00
_cell.angle_gamma   90.00
#
_symmetry.space_group_name_H-M   'P 1'
#
loop_
_entity.id
_entity.type
_entity.pdbx_description
1 polymer ?
#
loop_
_entity_poly.entity_id
_entity_poly.type
_entity_poly.pdbx_seq_one_letter_code
_entity_poly.pdbx_strand_id
1 'polypeptide(L)'
;MTTHSSTQESPIVLPDGTEFQIWQDETEYQKVYYVDQQHPGAADDNPGTEEAPFLTIQRAAEVVEPAEKVLVKSGIYREWIQPGRGGTGADGMISFEAAPGAEAIIRGSQVLDARWTNSEEARSVSVWKADLPETFFEGDHPFAVVNTTEEDFEIMRWARGEYGRIPHTLPRAMVFQNGRRLTQLGTCDDLPRVAGAFWIDVAHHALHVNPFDRRNPNTVDMEATTRQYLFNPLVKGLGYIRIKGLTFEHAGNGFIRSGNGAVTTWGGNHWIIENNTVRHINAVAIEIGAFTDEGTESEDREELEKKTGDHLVLGNHVYDCGTGGIQGTVVPRSLVADNHIHDCGWQEVQSYLETAGIKILLTLDTVVQCNHIHHCHAAPGIWIDFANRNSRVCRNLLHDIAAANGAIFFEASNVLNLIDHNIIYNVEGGSGVYQRDCDGLLIAHNLIQNCAAAGVRMRKTQSRDRVGICKHNRVVNNIITQCPVPFDYEVMENVSDYNILSSMGEDFSLGDWQETGLDPHSRMVQLDMAIDPGGQRLSWSSQTDAVLTVPREELLSFDYFGRPYPGDEVPVGPFTEGWSPVGRRLRLTPSR
;
A
#
# COMPACT_ATOMS: atom_id res chain seq x y z
N MET A 1 -20.17 -33.29 4.29
CA MET A 1 -18.91 -33.75 3.67
C MET A 1 -18.85 -33.16 2.28
N THR A 2 -18.41 -31.91 2.20
CA THR A 2 -18.10 -31.20 0.95
C THR A 2 -16.61 -31.32 0.75
N THR A 3 -16.22 -31.99 -0.33
CA THR A 3 -14.84 -32.17 -0.75
C THR A 3 -14.24 -30.81 -1.11
N HIS A 4 -13.24 -30.36 -0.36
CA HIS A 4 -12.36 -29.27 -0.80
C HIS A 4 -11.65 -29.73 -2.07
N SER A 5 -12.05 -29.15 -3.20
CA SER A 5 -11.27 -29.19 -4.45
C SER A 5 -9.99 -28.40 -4.20
N SER A 6 -8.86 -29.10 -4.07
CA SER A 6 -7.53 -28.50 -4.08
C SER A 6 -7.26 -27.91 -5.46
N THR A 7 -7.56 -26.63 -5.67
CA THR A 7 -6.91 -25.87 -6.73
C THR A 7 -5.45 -25.72 -6.30
N GLN A 8 -4.57 -26.52 -6.89
CA GLN A 8 -3.14 -26.41 -6.67
C GLN A 8 -2.71 -25.01 -7.13
N GLU A 9 -2.31 -24.15 -6.20
CA GLU A 9 -1.86 -22.80 -6.52
C GLU A 9 -0.61 -22.86 -7.41
N SER A 10 -0.56 -22.00 -8.42
CA SER A 10 0.54 -21.96 -9.38
C SER A 10 1.83 -21.50 -8.69
N PRO A 11 2.94 -22.24 -8.81
CA PRO A 11 4.20 -21.88 -8.15
C PRO A 11 4.69 -20.51 -8.61
N ILE A 12 5.18 -19.71 -7.65
CA ILE A 12 5.73 -18.39 -7.91
C ILE A 12 7.24 -18.53 -8.09
N VAL A 13 7.74 -18.27 -9.30
CA VAL A 13 9.17 -18.35 -9.62
C VAL A 13 9.83 -16.98 -9.41
N LEU A 14 10.93 -16.96 -8.66
CA LEU A 14 11.75 -15.78 -8.40
C LEU A 14 12.73 -15.51 -9.56
N PRO A 15 13.30 -14.30 -9.64
CA PRO A 15 14.22 -13.91 -10.71
C PRO A 15 15.43 -14.84 -10.92
N ASP A 16 15.90 -15.53 -9.89
CA ASP A 16 16.99 -16.50 -9.95
C ASP A 16 16.56 -17.92 -10.37
N GLY A 17 15.27 -18.11 -10.64
CA GLY A 17 14.69 -19.38 -11.04
C GLY A 17 14.26 -20.29 -9.88
N THR A 18 14.46 -19.87 -8.63
CA THR A 18 13.95 -20.60 -7.46
C THR A 18 12.46 -20.38 -7.26
N GLU A 19 11.80 -21.28 -6.54
CA GLU A 19 10.41 -21.13 -6.16
C GLU A 19 10.30 -20.34 -4.86
N PHE A 20 9.48 -19.28 -4.83
CA PHE A 20 9.17 -18.55 -3.62
C PHE A 20 8.46 -19.47 -2.62
N GLN A 21 9.01 -19.57 -1.42
CA GLN A 21 8.49 -20.46 -0.39
C GLN A 21 7.31 -19.80 0.32
N ILE A 22 6.09 -20.28 0.04
CA ILE A 22 4.90 -19.89 0.79
C ILE A 22 4.76 -20.83 1.99
N TRP A 23 4.59 -20.25 3.17
CA TRP A 23 4.25 -20.95 4.40
C TRP A 23 2.81 -20.59 4.82
N GLN A 24 2.28 -21.26 5.85
CA GLN A 24 0.93 -20.99 6.35
C GLN A 24 0.86 -21.21 7.86
N ASP A 25 -0.23 -20.76 8.49
CA ASP A 25 -0.56 -21.09 9.87
C ASP A 25 -0.94 -22.57 9.99
N GLU A 26 -0.11 -23.35 10.68
CA GLU A 26 -0.30 -24.78 10.98
C GLU A 26 -0.77 -25.00 12.43
N THR A 27 -1.09 -23.92 13.15
CA THR A 27 -1.38 -23.95 14.58
C THR A 27 -2.68 -24.69 14.91
N GLU A 28 -2.60 -25.68 15.79
CA GLU A 28 -3.76 -26.19 16.50
C GLU A 28 -3.97 -25.33 17.76
N TYR A 29 -4.87 -24.35 17.69
CA TYR A 29 -5.11 -23.42 18.78
C TYR A 29 -5.67 -24.12 20.02
N GLN A 30 -4.89 -24.10 21.11
CA GLN A 30 -5.17 -24.83 22.35
C GLN A 30 -6.14 -24.09 23.28
N LYS A 31 -6.20 -22.76 23.15
CA LYS A 31 -7.08 -21.90 23.95
C LYS A 31 -7.60 -20.73 23.15
N VAL A 32 -8.84 -20.33 23.45
CA VAL A 32 -9.52 -19.19 22.84
C VAL A 32 -9.94 -18.22 23.94
N TYR A 33 -9.52 -16.97 23.81
CA TYR A 33 -10.04 -15.87 24.61
C TYR A 33 -11.10 -15.11 23.82
N TYR A 34 -12.08 -14.56 24.54
CA TYR A 34 -13.13 -13.73 23.98
C TYR A 34 -13.02 -12.31 24.54
N VAL A 35 -13.15 -11.33 23.65
CA VAL A 35 -13.23 -9.91 23.98
C VAL A 35 -14.56 -9.38 23.49
N ASP A 36 -15.39 -8.84 24.38
CA ASP A 36 -16.73 -8.37 24.04
C ASP A 36 -17.12 -7.18 24.91
N GLN A 37 -16.82 -5.97 24.45
CA GLN A 37 -17.15 -4.77 25.23
C GLN A 37 -18.65 -4.49 25.35
N GLN A 38 -19.48 -5.15 24.54
CA GLN A 38 -20.93 -4.98 24.56
C GLN A 38 -21.58 -5.98 25.53
N HIS A 39 -20.86 -7.02 25.95
CA HIS A 39 -21.35 -7.99 26.92
C HIS A 39 -21.47 -7.34 28.31
N PRO A 40 -22.63 -7.43 28.99
CA PRO A 40 -22.89 -6.73 30.24
C PRO A 40 -22.01 -7.18 31.42
N GLY A 41 -21.41 -8.36 31.32
CA GLY A 41 -20.48 -8.91 32.31
C GLY A 41 -19.00 -8.86 31.89
N ALA A 42 -18.65 -8.17 30.80
CA ALA A 42 -17.26 -8.06 30.37
C ALA A 42 -16.42 -7.24 31.36
N ALA A 43 -15.24 -7.75 31.69
CA ALA A 43 -14.30 -7.12 32.60
C ALA A 43 -12.88 -7.67 32.35
N ASP A 44 -11.85 -6.88 32.62
CA ASP A 44 -10.46 -7.29 32.34
C ASP A 44 -9.85 -8.20 33.41
N ASP A 45 -10.54 -8.37 34.54
CA ASP A 45 -10.24 -9.37 35.57
C ASP A 45 -10.95 -10.72 35.34
N ASN A 46 -11.81 -10.81 34.31
CA ASN A 46 -12.44 -12.06 33.90
C ASN A 46 -11.39 -13.08 33.37
N PRO A 47 -11.75 -14.37 33.25
CA PRO A 47 -10.87 -15.37 32.63
C PRO A 47 -10.79 -15.27 31.10
N GLY A 48 -11.61 -14.43 30.45
CA GLY A 48 -11.67 -14.29 29.00
C GLY A 48 -12.38 -15.44 28.30
N THR A 49 -13.30 -16.14 28.97
CA THR A 49 -14.17 -17.16 28.32
C THR A 49 -15.32 -16.49 27.58
N GLU A 50 -16.09 -17.23 26.78
CA GLU A 50 -17.22 -16.62 26.06
C GLU A 50 -18.32 -16.10 27.02
N GLU A 51 -18.54 -16.78 28.14
CA GLU A 51 -19.52 -16.39 29.17
C GLU A 51 -19.02 -15.27 30.11
N ALA A 52 -17.69 -15.14 30.23
CA ALA A 52 -17.03 -14.11 31.03
C ALA A 52 -15.86 -13.53 30.20
N PRO A 53 -16.18 -12.73 29.16
CA PRO A 53 -15.18 -12.22 28.23
C PRO A 53 -14.36 -11.08 28.84
N PHE A 54 -13.19 -10.82 28.28
CA PHE A 54 -12.45 -9.59 28.55
C PHE A 54 -13.21 -8.38 28.01
N LEU A 55 -12.99 -7.21 28.64
CA LEU A 55 -13.54 -5.95 28.18
C LEU A 55 -12.69 -5.37 27.03
N THR A 56 -11.37 -5.48 27.14
CA THR A 56 -10.42 -4.85 26.23
C THR A 56 -9.60 -5.87 25.43
N ILE A 57 -9.22 -5.50 24.20
CA ILE A 57 -8.33 -6.32 23.37
C ILE A 57 -6.91 -6.29 23.95
N GLN A 58 -6.50 -5.14 24.50
CA GLN A 58 -5.20 -5.02 25.15
C GLN A 58 -5.06 -6.03 26.29
N ARG A 59 -6.09 -6.24 27.11
CA ARG A 59 -6.04 -7.24 28.17
C ARG A 59 -5.78 -8.65 27.63
N ALA A 60 -6.44 -9.02 26.53
CA ALA A 60 -6.18 -10.30 25.88
C ALA A 60 -4.72 -10.38 25.36
N ALA A 61 -4.19 -9.30 24.78
CA ALA A 61 -2.82 -9.22 24.28
C ALA A 61 -1.75 -9.36 25.39
N GLU A 62 -2.08 -9.03 26.64
CA GLU A 62 -1.19 -9.20 27.80
C GLU A 62 -1.08 -10.66 28.27
N VAL A 63 -2.12 -11.46 28.07
CA VAL A 63 -2.25 -12.81 28.66
C VAL A 63 -2.17 -13.94 27.65
N VAL A 64 -2.41 -13.67 26.37
CA VAL A 64 -2.33 -14.69 25.32
C VAL A 64 -0.93 -15.29 25.22
N GLU A 65 -0.86 -16.60 25.07
CA GLU A 65 0.39 -17.36 24.92
C GLU A 65 0.51 -17.99 23.52
N PRO A 66 1.70 -18.46 23.10
CA PRO A 66 1.86 -19.20 21.85
C PRO A 66 0.87 -20.36 21.71
N ALA A 67 0.38 -20.58 20.48
CA ALA A 67 -0.70 -21.51 20.15
C ALA A 67 -2.07 -21.19 20.77
N GLU A 68 -2.30 -19.93 21.20
CA GLU A 68 -3.60 -19.44 21.65
C GLU A 68 -4.13 -18.33 20.72
N LYS A 69 -5.45 -18.11 20.75
CA LYS A 69 -6.09 -17.07 19.94
C LYS A 69 -7.08 -16.21 20.71
N VAL A 70 -7.30 -15.01 20.20
CA VAL A 70 -8.23 -14.01 20.70
C VAL A 70 -9.33 -13.80 19.65
N LEU A 71 -10.59 -14.02 20.02
CA LEU A 71 -11.75 -13.69 19.22
C LEU A 71 -12.40 -12.41 19.72
N VAL A 72 -12.42 -11.39 18.88
CA VAL A 72 -12.98 -10.07 19.17
C VAL A 72 -14.40 -10.01 18.62
N LYS A 73 -15.39 -9.79 19.51
CA LYS A 73 -16.81 -9.62 19.13
C LYS A 73 -17.04 -8.23 18.52
N SER A 74 -18.26 -7.99 18.02
CA SER A 74 -18.60 -6.71 17.40
C SER A 74 -18.50 -5.56 18.38
N GLY A 75 -17.91 -4.44 17.96
CA GLY A 75 -17.73 -3.27 18.81
C GLY A 75 -16.69 -2.29 18.28
N ILE A 76 -16.73 -1.07 18.80
CA ILE A 76 -15.70 -0.04 18.59
C ILE A 76 -14.78 -0.01 19.82
N TYR A 77 -13.60 -0.59 19.69
CA TYR A 77 -12.56 -0.68 20.69
C TYR A 77 -11.58 0.49 20.52
N ARG A 78 -11.61 1.45 21.44
CA ARG A 78 -10.80 2.67 21.36
C ARG A 78 -9.45 2.51 22.05
N GLU A 79 -8.66 1.59 21.53
CA GLU A 79 -7.48 1.05 22.20
C GLU A 79 -6.22 1.18 21.34
N TRP A 80 -5.07 1.06 22.02
CA TRP A 80 -3.79 0.79 21.38
C TRP A 80 -3.37 -0.62 21.82
N ILE A 81 -3.33 -1.55 20.88
CA ILE A 81 -3.00 -2.96 21.14
C ILE A 81 -1.49 -3.17 21.04
N GLN A 82 -0.91 -3.70 22.11
CA GLN A 82 0.52 -3.89 22.32
C GLN A 82 0.81 -5.31 22.81
N PRO A 83 0.88 -6.31 21.91
CA PRO A 83 1.28 -7.66 22.28
C PRO A 83 2.68 -7.65 22.90
N GLY A 84 2.82 -8.31 24.04
CA GLY A 84 4.10 -8.48 24.72
C GLY A 84 4.86 -9.74 24.32
N ARG A 85 4.21 -10.64 23.56
CA ARG A 85 4.72 -11.97 23.17
C ARG A 85 4.31 -12.29 21.73
N GLY A 86 5.14 -13.07 21.04
CA GLY A 86 4.87 -13.64 19.72
C GLY A 86 4.75 -15.17 19.82
N GLY A 87 4.38 -15.81 18.72
CA GLY A 87 4.35 -17.26 18.62
C GLY A 87 5.75 -17.89 18.54
N THR A 88 5.80 -19.22 18.56
CA THR A 88 7.05 -20.00 18.56
C THR A 88 7.40 -20.61 17.21
N GLY A 89 6.47 -20.60 16.26
CA GLY A 89 6.59 -21.26 14.95
C GLY A 89 5.29 -21.19 14.17
N ALA A 90 5.30 -21.71 12.94
CA ALA A 90 4.11 -21.82 12.10
C ALA A 90 3.00 -22.69 12.74
N ASP A 91 3.36 -23.64 13.60
CA ASP A 91 2.48 -24.52 14.38
C ASP A 91 2.15 -23.98 15.79
N GLY A 92 2.64 -22.78 16.13
CA GLY A 92 2.53 -22.17 17.45
C GLY A 92 2.32 -20.67 17.40
N MET A 93 1.50 -20.19 16.46
CA MET A 93 1.19 -18.77 16.28
C MET A 93 0.32 -18.21 17.42
N ILE A 94 0.36 -16.89 17.60
CA ILE A 94 -0.64 -16.13 18.36
C ILE A 94 -1.57 -15.46 17.35
N SER A 95 -2.89 -15.60 17.51
CA SER A 95 -3.86 -15.01 16.58
C SER A 95 -4.82 -14.03 17.26
N PHE A 96 -5.06 -12.90 16.61
CA PHE A 96 -6.12 -11.94 16.94
C PHE A 96 -7.09 -11.85 15.77
N GLU A 97 -8.32 -12.31 15.96
CA GLU A 97 -9.31 -12.40 14.90
C GLU A 97 -10.62 -11.74 15.29
N ALA A 98 -11.28 -11.09 14.33
CA ALA A 98 -12.70 -10.84 14.48
C ALA A 98 -13.45 -12.17 14.58
N ALA A 99 -14.38 -12.27 15.53
CA ALA A 99 -15.26 -13.43 15.60
C ALA A 99 -16.07 -13.57 14.29
N PRO A 100 -16.49 -14.79 13.88
CA PRO A 100 -17.20 -14.99 12.62
C PRO A 100 -18.41 -14.05 12.46
N GLY A 101 -18.40 -13.22 11.42
CA GLY A 101 -19.45 -12.24 11.13
C GLY A 101 -19.47 -11.01 12.04
N ALA A 102 -18.49 -10.84 12.92
CA ALA A 102 -18.37 -9.68 13.79
C ALA A 102 -17.76 -8.47 13.06
N GLU A 103 -18.18 -7.28 13.45
CA GLU A 103 -17.58 -6.01 13.04
C GLU A 103 -16.77 -5.47 14.23
N ALA A 104 -15.52 -5.92 14.34
CA ALA A 104 -14.57 -5.52 15.38
C ALA A 104 -13.70 -4.36 14.87
N ILE A 105 -13.98 -3.15 15.36
CA ILE A 105 -13.34 -1.91 14.93
C ILE A 105 -12.40 -1.41 16.03
N ILE A 106 -11.10 -1.37 15.75
CA ILE A 106 -10.08 -0.74 16.57
C ILE A 106 -9.91 0.69 16.09
N ARG A 107 -10.19 1.66 16.96
CA ARG A 107 -10.26 3.08 16.59
C ARG A 107 -9.32 3.94 17.43
N GLY A 108 -8.46 4.72 16.78
CA GLY A 108 -7.48 5.61 17.43
C GLY A 108 -8.01 7.00 17.79
N SER A 109 -9.31 7.23 17.65
CA SER A 109 -9.98 8.47 18.03
C SER A 109 -10.87 8.32 19.25
N GLN A 110 -11.12 9.41 19.95
CA GLN A 110 -12.11 9.53 21.01
C GLN A 110 -13.25 10.46 20.60
N VAL A 111 -14.43 10.27 21.18
CA VAL A 111 -15.53 11.22 21.05
C VAL A 111 -15.14 12.49 21.80
N LEU A 112 -15.16 13.62 21.12
CA LEU A 112 -14.84 14.91 21.71
C LEU A 112 -16.09 15.48 22.40
N ASP A 113 -16.30 15.07 23.65
CA ASP A 113 -17.35 15.60 24.52
C ASP A 113 -16.96 16.99 25.04
N ALA A 114 -17.08 17.98 24.15
CA ALA A 114 -16.78 19.36 24.44
C ALA A 114 -17.97 20.26 24.11
N ARG A 115 -18.11 21.36 24.87
CA ARG A 115 -19.08 22.40 24.54
C ARG A 115 -18.54 23.28 23.43
N TRP A 116 -19.17 23.22 22.27
CA TRP A 116 -18.80 24.06 21.14
C TRP A 116 -19.48 25.44 21.23
N THR A 117 -18.69 26.48 21.06
CA THR A 117 -19.14 27.88 21.00
C THR A 117 -18.77 28.51 19.66
N ASN A 118 -19.36 29.64 19.30
CA ASN A 118 -19.00 30.30 18.04
C ASN A 118 -17.56 30.84 18.12
N SER A 119 -16.80 30.67 17.05
CA SER A 119 -15.41 31.13 17.00
C SER A 119 -15.35 32.62 16.72
N GLU A 120 -14.92 33.41 17.72
CA GLU A 120 -14.65 34.83 17.54
C GLU A 120 -13.45 35.08 16.60
N GLU A 121 -12.43 34.23 16.69
CA GLU A 121 -11.21 34.29 15.86
C GLU A 121 -11.53 34.23 14.36
N ALA A 122 -12.39 33.29 13.96
CA ALA A 122 -12.76 33.10 12.56
C ALA A 122 -13.73 34.16 12.01
N ARG A 123 -14.27 35.04 12.88
CA ARG A 123 -15.21 36.11 12.52
C ARG A 123 -16.40 35.61 11.67
N SER A 124 -16.88 34.40 11.94
CA SER A 124 -17.93 33.73 11.17
C SER A 124 -18.90 32.95 12.07
N VAL A 125 -20.20 33.07 11.78
CA VAL A 125 -21.26 32.33 12.46
C VAL A 125 -21.26 30.83 12.17
N SER A 126 -20.58 30.39 11.11
CA SER A 126 -20.51 28.96 10.75
C SER A 126 -19.35 28.23 11.42
N VAL A 127 -18.41 28.96 12.02
CA VAL A 127 -17.21 28.37 12.63
C VAL A 127 -17.40 28.25 14.13
N TRP A 128 -17.06 27.10 14.65
CA TRP A 128 -17.20 26.75 16.06
C TRP A 128 -15.83 26.48 16.66
N LYS A 129 -15.71 26.71 17.97
CA LYS A 129 -14.52 26.47 18.78
C LYS A 129 -14.89 25.54 19.93
N ALA A 130 -14.01 24.59 20.22
CA ALA A 130 -13.96 23.86 21.48
C ALA A 130 -12.52 23.87 22.02
N ASP A 131 -12.37 23.86 23.34
CA ASP A 131 -11.06 23.66 23.96
C ASP A 131 -10.71 22.16 23.91
N LEU A 132 -9.43 21.85 23.74
CA LEU A 132 -8.89 20.49 23.78
C LEU A 132 -8.21 20.29 25.14
N PRO A 133 -8.87 19.67 26.14
CA PRO A 133 -8.25 19.47 27.43
C PRO A 133 -7.09 18.46 27.28
N GLU A 134 -5.97 18.69 27.96
CA GLU A 134 -4.83 17.75 27.94
C GLU A 134 -5.24 16.33 28.36
N THR A 135 -6.23 16.22 29.25
CA THR A 135 -6.81 14.93 29.70
C THR A 135 -7.53 14.15 28.60
N PHE A 136 -7.76 14.75 27.44
CA PHE A 136 -8.28 14.04 26.26
C PHE A 136 -7.23 13.10 25.64
N PHE A 137 -5.95 13.33 25.92
CA PHE A 137 -4.82 12.59 25.36
C PHE A 137 -4.20 11.65 26.39
N GLU A 138 -4.04 10.38 26.03
CA GLU A 138 -3.46 9.35 26.90
C GLU A 138 -2.00 9.09 26.48
N GLY A 139 -1.12 10.03 26.80
CA GLY A 139 0.32 9.98 26.52
C GLY A 139 0.70 10.47 25.11
N ASP A 140 0.15 9.85 24.07
CA ASP A 140 0.32 10.33 22.69
C ASP A 140 -0.58 11.55 22.44
N HIS A 141 -0.05 12.55 21.72
CA HIS A 141 -0.73 13.82 21.50
C HIS A 141 -0.57 14.26 20.03
N PRO A 142 -1.35 13.68 19.10
CA PRO A 142 -1.28 14.01 17.66
C PRO A 142 -1.53 15.50 17.33
N PHE A 143 -2.12 16.26 18.26
CA PHE A 143 -2.33 17.70 18.11
C PHE A 143 -1.10 18.55 18.47
N ALA A 144 -0.16 18.01 19.24
CA ALA A 144 1.06 18.68 19.66
C ALA A 144 2.29 18.34 18.79
N VAL A 145 2.19 17.30 17.95
CA VAL A 145 3.27 16.84 17.08
C VAL A 145 2.89 17.08 15.62
N VAL A 146 3.81 17.68 14.87
CA VAL A 146 3.64 17.93 13.42
C VAL A 146 3.92 16.68 12.60
N ASN A 147 3.45 16.66 11.35
CA ASN A 147 3.65 15.55 10.43
C ASN A 147 5.14 15.22 10.22
N THR A 148 6.00 16.22 10.14
CA THR A 148 7.45 16.02 10.00
C THR A 148 8.22 17.01 10.87
N THR A 149 9.02 16.50 11.78
CA THR A 149 9.89 17.27 12.67
C THR A 149 11.20 17.67 11.98
N GLU A 150 12.00 18.54 12.61
CA GLU A 150 13.33 18.85 12.11
C GLU A 150 14.26 17.63 12.08
N GLU A 151 14.17 16.77 13.11
CA GLU A 151 14.92 15.51 13.20
C GLU A 151 14.57 14.56 12.04
N ASP A 152 13.29 14.47 11.69
CA ASP A 152 12.83 13.69 10.54
C ASP A 152 13.50 14.14 9.22
N PHE A 153 13.68 15.45 9.02
CA PHE A 153 14.35 15.99 7.83
C PHE A 153 15.88 15.82 7.84
N GLU A 154 16.48 15.60 9.01
CA GLU A 154 17.90 15.22 9.10
C GLU A 154 18.12 13.77 8.67
N ILE A 155 17.22 12.87 9.05
CA ILE A 155 17.19 11.48 8.59
C ILE A 155 16.91 11.45 7.08
N MET A 156 15.83 12.11 6.65
CA MET A 156 15.33 12.10 5.28
C MET A 156 15.87 13.29 4.49
N ARG A 157 17.20 13.40 4.45
CA ARG A 157 17.93 14.55 3.86
C ARG A 157 17.54 14.90 2.43
N TRP A 158 16.97 13.95 1.66
CA TRP A 158 16.47 14.19 0.30
C TRP A 158 15.20 15.06 0.27
N ALA A 159 14.43 15.08 1.35
CA ALA A 159 13.18 15.82 1.49
C ALA A 159 13.37 17.23 2.10
N ARG A 160 14.59 17.67 2.42
CA ARG A 160 14.86 18.98 3.07
C ARG A 160 14.25 20.19 2.34
N GLY A 161 14.01 20.10 1.04
CA GLY A 161 13.32 21.14 0.26
C GLY A 161 11.88 21.42 0.71
N GLU A 162 11.26 20.47 1.42
CA GLU A 162 9.90 20.55 1.95
C GLU A 162 9.83 21.04 3.41
N TYR A 163 10.98 21.29 4.04
CA TYR A 163 11.03 21.80 5.40
C TYR A 163 10.24 23.10 5.55
N GLY A 164 9.39 23.17 6.58
CA GLY A 164 8.59 24.35 6.89
C GLY A 164 7.35 24.53 5.99
N ARG A 165 7.02 23.57 5.12
CA ARG A 165 5.86 23.66 4.22
C ARG A 165 4.65 22.90 4.75
N ILE A 166 3.46 23.32 4.32
CA ILE A 166 2.23 22.55 4.53
C ILE A 166 2.21 21.39 3.50
N PRO A 167 1.79 20.16 3.89
CA PRO A 167 1.27 19.80 5.20
C PRO A 167 2.31 19.30 6.23
N HIS A 168 3.61 19.31 5.95
CA HIS A 168 4.64 18.86 6.91
C HIS A 168 4.58 19.58 8.27
N THR A 169 4.22 20.87 8.29
CA THR A 169 4.08 21.67 9.51
C THR A 169 2.72 21.56 10.20
N LEU A 170 1.75 20.86 9.60
CA LEU A 170 0.45 20.64 10.25
C LEU A 170 0.58 19.58 11.35
N PRO A 171 -0.13 19.73 12.48
CA PRO A 171 -0.30 18.65 13.46
C PRO A 171 -0.83 17.36 12.83
N ARG A 172 -0.42 16.20 13.33
CA ARG A 172 -0.83 14.86 12.84
C ARG A 172 -2.30 14.51 13.08
N ALA A 173 -3.00 15.36 13.81
CA ALA A 173 -4.37 15.14 14.23
C ALA A 173 -5.35 15.03 13.06
N MET A 174 -6.33 14.14 13.20
CA MET A 174 -7.50 14.07 12.33
C MET A 174 -8.78 14.30 13.15
N VAL A 175 -9.77 14.94 12.52
CA VAL A 175 -11.07 15.25 13.11
C VAL A 175 -12.18 14.70 12.22
N PHE A 176 -13.23 14.16 12.83
CA PHE A 176 -14.34 13.52 12.15
C PHE A 176 -15.68 14.06 12.62
N GLN A 177 -16.64 14.16 11.69
CA GLN A 177 -18.04 14.47 11.97
C GLN A 177 -18.91 13.31 11.46
N ASN A 178 -19.59 12.61 12.37
CA ASN A 178 -20.35 11.39 12.05
C ASN A 178 -19.54 10.39 11.20
N GLY A 179 -18.27 10.18 11.56
CA GLY A 179 -17.34 9.30 10.84
C GLY A 179 -16.74 9.88 9.55
N ARG A 180 -17.15 11.07 9.09
CA ARG A 180 -16.55 11.72 7.91
C ARG A 180 -15.34 12.57 8.31
N ARG A 181 -14.18 12.31 7.72
CA ARG A 181 -12.94 13.09 7.94
C ARG A 181 -13.09 14.53 7.48
N LEU A 182 -12.70 15.48 8.34
CA LEU A 182 -12.58 16.90 7.99
C LEU A 182 -11.19 17.20 7.42
N THR A 183 -11.09 18.25 6.60
CA THR A 183 -9.83 18.75 6.04
C THR A 183 -9.14 19.70 7.03
N GLN A 184 -7.87 19.45 7.36
CA GLN A 184 -7.07 20.36 8.16
C GLN A 184 -6.57 21.53 7.31
N LEU A 185 -6.69 22.75 7.82
CA LEU A 185 -6.19 23.96 7.18
C LEU A 185 -5.01 24.53 7.98
N GLY A 186 -4.11 25.24 7.30
CA GLY A 186 -2.96 25.92 7.93
C GLY A 186 -3.30 27.24 8.63
N THR A 187 -4.50 27.79 8.40
CA THR A 187 -4.92 29.07 8.97
C THR A 187 -6.42 29.08 9.30
N CYS A 188 -6.77 29.79 10.36
CA CYS A 188 -8.15 30.05 10.76
C CYS A 188 -8.90 30.91 9.73
N ASP A 189 -8.19 31.78 9.00
CA ASP A 189 -8.81 32.74 8.07
C ASP A 189 -9.54 32.09 6.89
N ASP A 190 -9.09 30.90 6.46
CA ASP A 190 -9.71 30.14 5.37
C ASP A 190 -10.86 29.25 5.84
N LEU A 191 -10.94 28.99 7.15
CA LEU A 191 -11.90 28.08 7.74
C LEU A 191 -13.37 28.42 7.39
N PRO A 192 -13.83 29.69 7.37
CA PRO A 192 -15.19 30.03 6.95
C PRO A 192 -15.53 29.65 5.50
N ARG A 193 -14.53 29.51 4.62
CA ARG A 193 -14.70 29.27 3.17
C ARG A 193 -14.87 27.80 2.84
N VAL A 194 -14.38 26.90 3.70
CA VAL A 194 -14.35 25.46 3.46
C VAL A 194 -15.22 24.75 4.50
N ALA A 195 -16.39 24.26 4.08
CA ALA A 195 -17.20 23.41 4.95
C ALA A 195 -16.57 22.01 5.06
N GLY A 196 -16.68 21.39 6.24
CA GLY A 196 -15.99 20.13 6.52
C GLY A 196 -14.50 20.30 6.78
N ALA A 197 -14.09 21.43 7.34
CA ALA A 197 -12.69 21.72 7.62
C ALA A 197 -12.46 22.08 9.09
N PHE A 198 -11.20 21.99 9.53
CA PHE A 198 -10.79 22.38 10.86
C PHE A 198 -9.42 23.08 10.85
N TRP A 199 -9.15 23.82 11.92
CA TRP A 199 -7.87 24.44 12.23
C TRP A 199 -7.57 24.24 13.71
N ILE A 200 -6.30 24.05 14.05
CA ILE A 200 -5.84 23.84 15.42
C ILE A 200 -5.13 25.11 15.89
N ASP A 201 -5.65 25.73 16.93
CA ASP A 201 -4.95 26.76 17.69
C ASP A 201 -4.04 26.09 18.71
N VAL A 202 -2.80 25.79 18.30
CA VAL A 202 -1.82 25.13 19.16
C VAL A 202 -1.49 26.00 20.38
N ALA A 203 -1.46 27.33 20.21
CA ALA A 203 -1.08 28.25 21.29
C ALA A 203 -2.12 28.29 22.43
N HIS A 204 -3.39 28.13 22.11
CA HIS A 204 -4.49 28.16 23.07
C HIS A 204 -5.14 26.79 23.33
N HIS A 205 -4.56 25.71 22.79
CA HIS A 205 -5.06 24.34 22.92
C HIS A 205 -6.55 24.25 22.51
N ALA A 206 -6.89 24.79 21.34
CA ALA A 206 -8.27 24.84 20.87
C ALA A 206 -8.44 24.30 19.46
N LEU A 207 -9.59 23.68 19.22
CA LEU A 207 -10.02 23.17 17.93
C LEU A 207 -11.11 24.07 17.35
N HIS A 208 -10.87 24.57 16.15
CA HIS A 208 -11.83 25.35 15.39
C HIS A 208 -12.34 24.52 14.21
N VAL A 209 -13.65 24.46 14.01
CA VAL A 209 -14.28 23.67 12.94
C VAL A 209 -15.29 24.49 12.16
N ASN A 210 -15.32 24.31 10.85
CA ASN A 210 -16.46 24.66 10.01
C ASN A 210 -17.12 23.34 9.58
N PRO A 211 -18.14 22.87 10.31
CA PRO A 211 -18.70 21.53 10.11
C PRO A 211 -19.24 21.31 8.70
N PHE A 212 -19.31 20.04 8.28
CA PHE A 212 -20.08 19.68 7.09
C PHE A 212 -21.52 20.16 7.25
N ASP A 213 -22.07 20.66 6.14
CA ASP A 213 -23.41 21.26 6.07
C ASP A 213 -23.62 22.44 7.05
N ARG A 214 -22.53 22.97 7.62
CA ARG A 214 -22.53 24.00 8.68
C ARG A 214 -23.42 23.64 9.87
N ARG A 215 -23.55 22.34 10.13
CA ARG A 215 -24.38 21.83 11.23
C ARG A 215 -23.75 22.21 12.57
N ASN A 216 -24.59 22.48 13.57
CA ASN A 216 -24.12 22.73 14.93
C ASN A 216 -23.39 21.49 15.48
N PRO A 217 -22.09 21.58 15.82
CA PRO A 217 -21.30 20.43 16.28
C PRO A 217 -21.74 19.91 17.65
N ASN A 218 -22.51 20.68 18.42
CA ASN A 218 -23.15 20.19 19.66
C ASN A 218 -24.30 19.18 19.41
N THR A 219 -24.64 18.91 18.15
CA THR A 219 -25.80 18.07 17.77
C THR A 219 -25.41 16.86 16.92
N VAL A 220 -24.10 16.62 16.79
CA VAL A 220 -23.53 15.53 16.00
C VAL A 220 -22.34 14.93 16.72
N ASP A 221 -21.96 13.74 16.28
CA ASP A 221 -20.77 13.08 16.81
C ASP A 221 -19.54 13.75 16.20
N MET A 222 -18.71 14.32 17.08
CA MET A 222 -17.39 14.82 16.75
C MET A 222 -16.36 13.90 17.38
N GLU A 223 -15.41 13.40 16.57
CA GLU A 223 -14.31 12.56 17.04
C GLU A 223 -12.97 13.19 16.64
N ALA A 224 -11.94 12.95 17.46
CA ALA A 224 -10.58 13.40 17.18
C ALA A 224 -9.58 12.30 17.53
N THR A 225 -8.55 12.14 16.70
CA THR A 225 -7.47 11.16 16.94
C THR A 225 -6.71 11.49 18.21
N THR A 226 -6.48 10.49 19.04
CA THR A 226 -5.67 10.60 20.26
C THR A 226 -4.41 9.75 20.20
N ARG A 227 -4.21 8.98 19.13
CA ARG A 227 -3.15 7.97 19.02
C ARG A 227 -2.60 7.85 17.59
N GLN A 228 -1.33 7.50 17.49
CA GLN A 228 -0.60 7.18 16.27
C GLN A 228 -0.69 5.69 15.90
N TYR A 229 -0.70 4.79 16.89
CA TYR A 229 -0.75 3.34 16.67
C TYR A 229 -2.08 2.75 17.11
N LEU A 230 -2.51 1.71 16.39
CA LEU A 230 -3.67 0.89 16.71
C LEU A 230 -3.24 -0.54 17.08
N PHE A 231 -2.24 -1.07 16.39
CA PHE A 231 -1.60 -2.34 16.70
C PHE A 231 -0.09 -2.20 16.53
N ASN A 232 0.62 -2.13 17.66
CA ASN A 232 2.08 -1.97 17.69
C ASN A 232 2.66 -2.79 18.86
N PRO A 233 3.41 -3.87 18.57
CA PRO A 233 4.09 -4.68 19.58
C PRO A 233 4.82 -3.88 20.64
N LEU A 234 4.67 -4.28 21.91
CA LEU A 234 5.42 -3.69 23.03
C LEU A 234 6.92 -3.95 22.89
N VAL A 235 7.27 -5.07 22.25
CA VAL A 235 8.65 -5.55 22.05
C VAL A 235 8.92 -5.61 20.55
N LYS A 236 10.11 -5.15 20.13
CA LYS A 236 10.57 -5.25 18.73
C LYS A 236 10.83 -6.70 18.35
N GLY A 237 10.63 -7.03 17.08
CA GLY A 237 11.04 -8.33 16.55
C GLY A 237 10.16 -9.51 16.95
N LEU A 238 8.95 -9.27 17.48
CA LEU A 238 8.01 -10.36 17.73
C LEU A 238 7.62 -11.04 16.42
N GLY A 239 7.58 -12.38 16.40
CA GLY A 239 7.19 -13.14 15.22
C GLY A 239 5.99 -14.05 15.45
N TYR A 240 5.53 -14.69 14.37
CA TYR A 240 4.44 -15.67 14.39
C TYR A 240 3.14 -15.12 15.00
N ILE A 241 2.76 -13.92 14.55
CA ILE A 241 1.51 -13.25 14.94
C ILE A 241 0.59 -13.19 13.72
N ARG A 242 -0.68 -13.57 13.92
CA ARG A 242 -1.75 -13.48 12.93
C ARG A 242 -2.76 -12.41 13.36
N ILE A 243 -3.12 -11.52 12.44
CA ILE A 243 -4.24 -10.58 12.61
C ILE A 243 -5.22 -10.74 11.45
N LYS A 244 -6.50 -10.97 11.78
CA LYS A 244 -7.50 -11.38 10.79
C LYS A 244 -8.87 -10.75 10.97
N GLY A 245 -9.43 -10.21 9.89
CA GLY A 245 -10.83 -9.77 9.86
C GLY A 245 -11.12 -8.52 10.70
N LEU A 246 -10.10 -7.85 11.22
CA LEU A 246 -10.24 -6.67 12.06
C LEU A 246 -10.34 -5.40 11.21
N THR A 247 -11.03 -4.38 11.72
CA THR A 247 -11.01 -3.03 11.14
C THR A 247 -10.17 -2.11 11.99
N PHE A 248 -9.22 -1.40 11.39
CA PHE A 248 -8.36 -0.43 12.04
C PHE A 248 -8.61 0.95 11.43
N GLU A 249 -8.95 1.96 12.23
CA GLU A 249 -9.21 3.29 11.71
C GLU A 249 -8.85 4.44 12.66
N HIS A 250 -8.70 5.64 12.08
CA HIS A 250 -8.46 6.90 12.79
C HIS A 250 -7.13 6.95 13.55
N ALA A 251 -6.02 6.79 12.83
CA ALA A 251 -4.68 6.94 13.40
C ALA A 251 -4.01 8.25 12.95
N GLY A 252 -3.55 9.05 13.92
CA GLY A 252 -2.84 10.31 13.71
C GLY A 252 -1.32 10.13 13.66
N ASN A 253 -0.84 9.30 12.73
CA ASN A 253 0.59 8.99 12.58
C ASN A 253 1.36 10.03 11.73
N GLY A 254 2.68 10.12 11.90
CA GLY A 254 3.54 11.12 11.25
C GLY A 254 3.94 10.74 9.82
N PHE A 255 4.88 11.44 9.20
CA PHE A 255 5.33 11.07 7.85
C PHE A 255 6.58 10.20 7.85
N ILE A 256 7.33 10.10 8.96
CA ILE A 256 8.62 9.39 9.05
C ILE A 256 8.62 8.01 8.36
N ARG A 257 9.73 7.70 7.70
CA ARG A 257 9.87 6.55 6.79
C ARG A 257 9.69 5.18 7.44
N SER A 258 10.09 4.99 8.70
CA SER A 258 10.01 3.71 9.40
C SER A 258 9.47 3.87 10.82
N GLY A 259 8.81 2.82 11.33
CA GLY A 259 8.24 2.80 12.67
C GLY A 259 6.97 3.63 12.80
N ASN A 260 6.13 3.71 11.76
CA ASN A 260 5.07 4.71 11.70
C ASN A 260 3.73 4.19 11.17
N GLY A 261 3.62 2.94 10.72
CA GLY A 261 2.34 2.33 10.37
C GLY A 261 1.33 2.31 11.52
N ALA A 262 0.05 2.57 11.25
CA ALA A 262 -1.03 2.42 12.23
C ALA A 262 -1.13 0.98 12.76
N VAL A 263 -0.85 0.01 11.88
CA VAL A 263 -0.55 -1.39 12.19
C VAL A 263 0.90 -1.65 11.81
N THR A 264 1.74 -2.12 12.72
CA THR A 264 3.17 -2.34 12.45
C THR A 264 3.65 -3.66 13.02
N THR A 265 4.48 -4.38 12.24
CA THR A 265 5.17 -5.59 12.70
C THR A 265 6.31 -5.27 13.67
N TRP A 266 6.74 -4.00 13.73
CA TRP A 266 7.78 -3.50 14.62
C TRP A 266 9.10 -4.30 14.51
N GLY A 267 9.50 -4.60 13.27
CA GLY A 267 10.68 -5.41 12.95
C GLY A 267 10.49 -6.91 13.15
N GLY A 268 9.25 -7.37 13.30
CA GLY A 268 8.90 -8.78 13.45
C GLY A 268 9.24 -9.67 12.26
N ASN A 269 8.89 -10.95 12.38
CA ASN A 269 9.01 -11.94 11.30
C ASN A 269 7.82 -12.92 11.29
N HIS A 270 7.52 -13.54 10.15
CA HIS A 270 6.44 -14.54 10.05
C HIS A 270 5.08 -14.04 10.56
N TRP A 271 4.69 -12.82 10.17
CA TRP A 271 3.34 -12.33 10.45
C TRP A 271 2.38 -12.72 9.34
N ILE A 272 1.13 -13.00 9.71
CA ILE A 272 0.02 -13.11 8.76
C ILE A 272 -0.93 -11.94 9.02
N ILE A 273 -0.95 -10.97 8.11
CA ILE A 273 -1.85 -9.82 8.14
C ILE A 273 -2.87 -10.05 7.04
N GLU A 274 -4.05 -10.54 7.39
CA GLU A 274 -5.01 -10.98 6.38
C GLU A 274 -6.44 -10.49 6.57
N ASN A 275 -7.12 -10.20 5.45
CA ASN A 275 -8.55 -9.89 5.43
C ASN A 275 -8.96 -8.76 6.41
N ASN A 276 -8.04 -7.85 6.73
CA ASN A 276 -8.32 -6.70 7.58
C ASN A 276 -8.77 -5.51 6.74
N THR A 277 -9.50 -4.58 7.36
CA THR A 277 -9.73 -3.24 6.79
C THR A 277 -8.85 -2.24 7.53
N VAL A 278 -8.08 -1.42 6.84
CA VAL A 278 -7.29 -0.33 7.46
C VAL A 278 -7.60 0.98 6.73
N ARG A 279 -8.16 1.96 7.43
CA ARG A 279 -8.67 3.18 6.77
C ARG A 279 -8.60 4.45 7.58
N HIS A 280 -8.71 5.58 6.88
CA HIS A 280 -8.72 6.91 7.50
C HIS A 280 -7.49 7.13 8.39
N ILE A 281 -6.32 7.04 7.76
CA ILE A 281 -5.02 7.10 8.42
C ILE A 281 -4.29 8.37 7.96
N ASN A 282 -3.70 9.12 8.89
CA ASN A 282 -3.04 10.39 8.58
C ASN A 282 -1.84 10.22 7.63
N ALA A 283 -1.17 9.08 7.69
CA ALA A 283 -0.02 8.74 6.86
C ALA A 283 -0.04 7.28 6.38
N VAL A 284 0.61 6.35 7.08
CA VAL A 284 0.83 4.95 6.66
C VAL A 284 -0.13 3.99 7.34
N ALA A 285 -0.83 3.15 6.58
CA ALA A 285 -1.74 2.16 7.17
C ALA A 285 -1.01 0.96 7.80
N ILE A 286 -0.29 0.16 7.00
CA ILE A 286 0.38 -1.06 7.44
C ILE A 286 1.88 -0.94 7.21
N GLU A 287 2.68 -1.30 8.21
CA GLU A 287 4.14 -1.35 8.11
C GLU A 287 4.67 -2.76 8.37
N ILE A 288 5.50 -3.26 7.44
CA ILE A 288 6.03 -4.64 7.43
C ILE A 288 7.56 -4.72 7.35
N GLY A 289 8.26 -3.61 7.57
CA GLY A 289 9.72 -3.57 7.51
C GLY A 289 10.40 -4.01 8.80
N ALA A 290 11.73 -4.13 8.72
CA ALA A 290 12.58 -4.13 9.88
C ALA A 290 12.34 -2.87 10.73
N PHE A 291 12.56 -2.98 12.04
CA PHE A 291 12.72 -1.80 12.87
C PHE A 291 14.12 -1.24 12.59
N THR A 292 14.21 -0.15 11.82
CA THR A 292 15.47 0.57 11.62
C THR A 292 15.46 1.83 12.45
N ASP A 293 16.40 1.95 13.39
CA ASP A 293 16.68 3.24 14.03
C ASP A 293 17.42 4.11 13.01
N GLU A 294 16.68 4.88 12.22
CA GLU A 294 17.26 5.65 11.13
C GLU A 294 18.18 6.80 11.60
N GLY A 295 18.16 7.13 12.90
CA GLY A 295 19.09 8.07 13.52
C GLY A 295 20.46 7.46 13.82
N THR A 296 20.59 6.12 13.82
CA THR A 296 21.87 5.43 14.02
C THR A 296 22.15 4.53 12.82
N GLU A 297 23.25 4.77 12.09
CA GLU A 297 23.71 3.91 10.98
C GLU A 297 24.24 2.54 11.48
N SER A 298 23.58 1.94 12.49
CA SER A 298 24.21 0.96 13.38
C SER A 298 23.97 -0.49 13.01
N GLU A 299 22.89 -0.81 12.27
CA GLU A 299 22.54 -2.20 11.97
C GLU A 299 22.87 -2.60 10.52
N ASP A 300 23.59 -3.71 10.39
CA ASP A 300 23.94 -4.32 9.10
C ASP A 300 22.67 -4.86 8.41
N ARG A 301 22.44 -4.43 7.16
CA ARG A 301 21.33 -4.89 6.32
C ARG A 301 21.23 -6.42 6.29
N GLU A 302 22.35 -7.12 6.15
CA GLU A 302 22.33 -8.59 6.05
C GLU A 302 21.88 -9.25 7.36
N GLU A 303 22.12 -8.60 8.49
CA GLU A 303 21.66 -9.06 9.81
C GLU A 303 20.17 -8.78 10.02
N LEU A 304 19.67 -7.64 9.53
CA LEU A 304 18.24 -7.34 9.52
C LEU A 304 17.48 -8.34 8.65
N GLU A 305 17.99 -8.63 7.45
CA GLU A 305 17.37 -9.56 6.52
C GLU A 305 17.20 -10.97 7.10
N LYS A 306 18.05 -11.39 8.05
CA LYS A 306 17.96 -12.69 8.74
C LYS A 306 16.93 -12.73 9.88
N LYS A 307 16.56 -11.59 10.44
CA LYS A 307 15.75 -11.49 11.68
C LYS A 307 14.32 -10.99 11.45
N THR A 308 14.08 -10.34 10.32
CA THR A 308 12.77 -9.79 9.91
C THR A 308 12.25 -10.42 8.62
N GLY A 309 11.01 -10.11 8.25
CA GLY A 309 10.39 -10.54 7.00
C GLY A 309 9.61 -11.84 7.11
N ASP A 310 9.53 -12.59 6.01
CA ASP A 310 8.69 -13.78 5.90
C ASP A 310 7.20 -13.48 6.15
N HIS A 311 6.76 -12.24 5.91
CA HIS A 311 5.40 -11.81 6.17
C HIS A 311 4.46 -12.21 5.03
N LEU A 312 3.23 -12.57 5.38
CA LEU A 312 2.11 -12.76 4.46
C LEU A 312 1.10 -11.62 4.67
N VAL A 313 0.97 -10.73 3.69
CA VAL A 313 0.05 -9.59 3.72
C VAL A 313 -1.02 -9.81 2.65
N LEU A 314 -2.14 -10.40 3.07
CA LEU A 314 -3.07 -11.09 2.18
C LEU A 314 -4.50 -10.54 2.23
N GLY A 315 -5.06 -10.12 1.10
CA GLY A 315 -6.50 -9.86 1.04
C GLY A 315 -7.00 -8.68 1.87
N ASN A 316 -6.11 -7.78 2.32
CA ASN A 316 -6.50 -6.62 3.12
C ASN A 316 -7.17 -5.55 2.24
N HIS A 317 -8.06 -4.77 2.86
CA HIS A 317 -8.69 -3.61 2.24
C HIS A 317 -8.13 -2.33 2.90
N VAL A 318 -7.29 -1.60 2.17
CA VAL A 318 -6.55 -0.44 2.70
C VAL A 318 -6.95 0.81 1.94
N TYR A 319 -7.47 1.84 2.61
CA TYR A 319 -7.88 3.05 1.90
C TYR A 319 -7.90 4.34 2.73
N ASP A 320 -8.02 5.49 2.07
CA ASP A 320 -8.01 6.81 2.74
C ASP A 320 -6.77 7.01 3.63
N CYS A 321 -5.58 6.69 3.09
CA CYS A 321 -4.29 6.77 3.79
C CYS A 321 -3.44 7.92 3.26
N GLY A 322 -2.93 8.77 4.15
CA GLY A 322 -2.37 10.07 3.75
C GLY A 322 -1.10 10.02 2.93
N THR A 323 -0.17 9.11 3.24
CA THR A 323 1.10 8.96 2.50
C THR A 323 1.21 7.59 1.83
N GLY A 324 0.80 6.51 2.51
CA GLY A 324 0.87 5.19 1.91
C GLY A 324 -0.02 4.12 2.52
N GLY A 325 -0.29 3.08 1.74
CA GLY A 325 -1.09 1.93 2.18
C GLY A 325 -0.23 0.93 2.96
N ILE A 326 0.69 0.26 2.27
CA ILE A 326 1.62 -0.70 2.85
C ILE A 326 3.05 -0.18 2.68
N GLN A 327 3.81 -0.06 3.76
CA GLN A 327 5.18 0.44 3.74
C GLN A 327 6.16 -0.49 4.46
N GLY A 328 7.45 -0.42 4.12
CA GLY A 328 8.47 -1.11 4.90
C GLY A 328 9.89 -0.89 4.41
N THR A 329 10.80 -0.71 5.36
CA THR A 329 12.26 -0.67 5.14
C THR A 329 12.87 -2.02 5.48
N VAL A 330 13.65 -2.61 4.57
CA VAL A 330 14.18 -3.98 4.68
C VAL A 330 13.04 -4.99 4.78
N VAL A 331 12.55 -5.42 3.62
CA VAL A 331 11.42 -6.36 3.51
C VAL A 331 11.91 -7.61 2.77
N PRO A 332 12.40 -8.64 3.47
CA PRO A 332 12.82 -9.88 2.85
C PRO A 332 11.71 -10.96 2.89
N ARG A 333 11.74 -11.88 1.92
CA ARG A 333 10.96 -13.13 1.85
C ARG A 333 9.45 -12.95 2.09
N SER A 334 8.91 -11.78 1.78
CA SER A 334 7.52 -11.45 2.10
C SER A 334 6.64 -11.53 0.86
N LEU A 335 5.38 -11.89 1.08
CA LEU A 335 4.33 -11.93 0.05
C LEU A 335 3.29 -10.85 0.35
N VAL A 336 3.17 -9.88 -0.55
CA VAL A 336 2.12 -8.84 -0.50
C VAL A 336 1.15 -9.14 -1.64
N ALA A 337 0.04 -9.81 -1.30
CA ALA A 337 -0.85 -10.35 -2.31
C ALA A 337 -2.34 -10.12 -2.07
N ASP A 338 -3.09 -9.99 -3.17
CA ASP A 338 -4.56 -9.92 -3.20
C ASP A 338 -5.17 -8.76 -2.39
N ASN A 339 -4.37 -7.75 -2.06
CA ASN A 339 -4.83 -6.58 -1.33
C ASN A 339 -5.60 -5.64 -2.27
N HIS A 340 -6.63 -5.00 -1.73
CA HIS A 340 -7.37 -3.92 -2.39
C HIS A 340 -6.97 -2.60 -1.74
N ILE A 341 -6.25 -1.75 -2.47
CA ILE A 341 -5.66 -0.51 -1.94
C ILE A 341 -6.17 0.68 -2.75
N HIS A 342 -6.75 1.69 -2.10
CA HIS A 342 -7.24 2.86 -2.84
C HIS A 342 -7.31 4.16 -2.05
N ASP A 343 -7.47 5.30 -2.73
CA ASP A 343 -7.58 6.63 -2.10
C ASP A 343 -6.39 6.94 -1.17
N CYS A 344 -5.18 6.52 -1.58
CA CYS A 344 -3.94 6.81 -0.88
C CYS A 344 -3.26 8.08 -1.42
N GLY A 345 -2.47 8.74 -0.57
CA GLY A 345 -1.66 9.90 -0.94
C GLY A 345 -2.39 11.25 -0.82
N TRP A 346 -3.53 11.29 -0.12
CA TRP A 346 -4.34 12.51 0.03
C TRP A 346 -3.64 13.66 0.77
N GLN A 347 -2.48 13.43 1.40
CA GLN A 347 -1.63 14.49 1.94
C GLN A 347 -0.89 15.29 0.85
N GLU A 348 -0.88 14.81 -0.39
CA GLU A 348 -0.26 15.50 -1.54
C GLU A 348 1.25 15.77 -1.41
N VAL A 349 1.96 14.97 -0.61
CA VAL A 349 3.39 15.15 -0.34
C VAL A 349 4.30 14.33 -1.26
N GLN A 350 4.03 14.24 -2.57
CA GLN A 350 4.84 13.38 -3.44
C GLN A 350 6.35 13.70 -3.42
N SER A 351 6.71 14.99 -3.28
CA SER A 351 8.12 15.43 -3.21
C SER A 351 8.83 15.02 -1.92
N TYR A 352 8.09 14.54 -0.93
CA TYR A 352 8.63 13.86 0.26
C TYR A 352 9.32 12.54 -0.08
N LEU A 353 8.98 11.95 -1.24
CA LEU A 353 9.56 10.71 -1.75
C LEU A 353 9.31 9.48 -0.86
N GLU A 354 8.27 9.47 -0.03
CA GLU A 354 7.86 8.31 0.77
C GLU A 354 6.35 8.02 0.65
N THR A 355 5.79 8.28 -0.52
CA THR A 355 4.36 8.03 -0.80
C THR A 355 4.20 6.90 -1.82
N ALA A 356 3.29 5.96 -1.57
CA ALA A 356 2.77 4.99 -2.56
C ALA A 356 1.61 4.18 -1.97
N GLY A 357 0.77 3.56 -2.81
CA GLY A 357 -0.14 2.50 -2.35
C GLY A 357 0.64 1.37 -1.64
N ILE A 358 1.73 0.90 -2.26
CA ILE A 358 2.73 0.02 -1.66
C ILE A 358 4.11 0.64 -1.84
N LYS A 359 4.82 1.02 -0.77
CA LYS A 359 6.23 1.42 -0.83
C LYS A 359 7.09 0.49 0.03
N ILE A 360 7.82 -0.42 -0.61
CA ILE A 360 8.74 -1.32 0.11
C ILE A 360 10.13 -1.21 -0.49
N LEU A 361 11.14 -1.37 0.36
CA LEU A 361 12.50 -1.07 -0.04
C LEU A 361 13.51 -2.03 0.57
N LEU A 362 14.68 -2.13 -0.08
CA LEU A 362 15.72 -3.09 0.27
C LEU A 362 15.22 -4.54 0.24
N THR A 363 14.38 -4.87 -0.74
CA THR A 363 13.75 -6.19 -0.78
C THR A 363 14.74 -7.30 -1.12
N LEU A 364 14.45 -8.50 -0.61
CA LEU A 364 15.15 -9.75 -0.93
C LEU A 364 14.09 -10.85 -1.08
N ASP A 365 14.08 -11.59 -2.19
CA ASP A 365 13.16 -12.71 -2.40
C ASP A 365 11.68 -12.34 -2.14
N THR A 366 11.24 -11.15 -2.53
CA THR A 366 9.93 -10.60 -2.16
C THR A 366 9.02 -10.47 -3.36
N VAL A 367 7.74 -10.78 -3.15
CA VAL A 367 6.73 -10.84 -4.21
C VAL A 367 5.58 -9.90 -3.90
N VAL A 368 5.24 -9.05 -4.86
CA VAL A 368 4.07 -8.16 -4.83
C VAL A 368 3.15 -8.57 -5.97
N GLN A 369 2.04 -9.26 -5.66
CA GLN A 369 1.21 -9.84 -6.71
C GLN A 369 -0.30 -9.73 -6.52
N CYS A 370 -1.05 -9.76 -7.62
CA CYS A 370 -2.52 -9.83 -7.60
C CYS A 370 -3.21 -8.69 -6.82
N ASN A 371 -2.51 -7.59 -6.51
CA ASN A 371 -3.11 -6.48 -5.80
C ASN A 371 -3.95 -5.64 -6.77
N HIS A 372 -5.04 -5.08 -6.25
CA HIS A 372 -5.89 -4.11 -6.94
C HIS A 372 -5.66 -2.73 -6.33
N ILE A 373 -4.99 -1.84 -7.05
CA ILE A 373 -4.54 -0.54 -6.55
C ILE A 373 -5.10 0.58 -7.41
N HIS A 374 -5.84 1.53 -6.81
CA HIS A 374 -6.44 2.59 -7.61
C HIS A 374 -6.75 3.89 -6.86
N HIS A 375 -7.03 4.97 -7.61
CA HIS A 375 -7.29 6.32 -7.05
C HIS A 375 -6.19 6.77 -6.08
N CYS A 376 -4.92 6.52 -6.41
CA CYS A 376 -3.80 7.06 -5.65
C CYS A 376 -3.44 8.43 -6.21
N HIS A 377 -3.32 9.43 -5.33
CA HIS A 377 -3.02 10.82 -5.70
C HIS A 377 -1.69 11.26 -5.09
N ALA A 378 -0.82 11.91 -5.87
CA ALA A 378 0.52 12.30 -5.43
C ALA A 378 1.35 11.11 -4.86
N ALA A 379 1.05 9.90 -5.35
CA ALA A 379 1.57 8.65 -4.85
C ALA A 379 1.52 7.59 -5.96
N PRO A 380 2.64 6.94 -6.31
CA PRO A 380 2.63 5.74 -7.16
C PRO A 380 1.71 4.67 -6.60
N GLY A 381 1.25 3.74 -7.45
CA GLY A 381 0.55 2.57 -6.95
C GLY A 381 1.51 1.63 -6.22
N ILE A 382 2.64 1.31 -6.85
CA ILE A 382 3.71 0.47 -6.27
C ILE A 382 5.05 1.18 -6.43
N TRP A 383 5.83 1.25 -5.37
CA TRP A 383 7.22 1.71 -5.38
C TRP A 383 8.12 0.68 -4.69
N ILE A 384 9.02 0.10 -5.48
CA ILE A 384 10.07 -0.80 -5.02
C ILE A 384 11.39 -0.04 -5.01
N ASP A 385 11.82 0.40 -3.83
CA ASP A 385 12.90 1.39 -3.69
C ASP A 385 14.22 0.74 -3.23
N PHE A 386 15.32 1.20 -3.83
CA PHE A 386 16.71 0.96 -3.47
C PHE A 386 17.20 -0.48 -3.20
N ALA A 387 18.16 -0.91 -4.03
CA ALA A 387 18.98 -2.10 -3.87
C ALA A 387 18.18 -3.39 -3.63
N ASN A 388 17.11 -3.56 -4.41
CA ASN A 388 16.22 -4.70 -4.39
C ASN A 388 16.84 -5.89 -5.11
N ARG A 389 16.66 -7.08 -4.55
CA ARG A 389 17.29 -8.30 -5.04
C ARG A 389 16.26 -9.41 -5.17
N ASN A 390 16.33 -10.13 -6.28
CA ASN A 390 15.54 -11.34 -6.51
C ASN A 390 14.04 -11.15 -6.21
N SER A 391 13.48 -9.97 -6.54
CA SER A 391 12.09 -9.62 -6.21
C SER A 391 11.23 -9.43 -7.46
N ARG A 392 9.93 -9.61 -7.31
CA ARG A 392 8.97 -9.71 -8.43
C ARG A 392 7.68 -8.94 -8.16
N VAL A 393 7.29 -8.09 -9.11
CA VAL A 393 6.01 -7.35 -9.12
C VAL A 393 5.15 -7.88 -10.26
N CYS A 394 4.12 -8.66 -9.96
CA CYS A 394 3.38 -9.34 -11.02
C CYS A 394 1.86 -9.44 -10.85
N ARG A 395 1.12 -9.52 -11.94
CA ARG A 395 -0.34 -9.78 -11.92
C ARG A 395 -1.16 -8.73 -11.16
N ASN A 396 -0.63 -7.55 -10.93
CA ASN A 396 -1.35 -6.47 -10.26
C ASN A 396 -2.27 -5.75 -11.26
N LEU A 397 -3.40 -5.24 -10.77
CA LEU A 397 -4.27 -4.31 -11.48
C LEU A 397 -4.09 -2.91 -10.88
N LEU A 398 -3.52 -1.99 -11.65
CA LEU A 398 -3.32 -0.61 -11.25
C LEU A 398 -4.14 0.31 -12.15
N HIS A 399 -4.98 1.18 -11.57
CA HIS A 399 -5.66 2.19 -12.36
C HIS A 399 -5.98 3.50 -11.65
N ASP A 400 -6.17 4.58 -12.40
CA ASP A 400 -6.46 5.91 -11.85
C ASP A 400 -5.35 6.34 -10.87
N ILE A 401 -4.10 6.30 -11.33
CA ILE A 401 -2.92 6.67 -10.54
C ILE A 401 -2.44 8.05 -11.01
N ALA A 402 -2.48 9.03 -10.11
CA ALA A 402 -2.01 10.39 -10.38
C ALA A 402 -0.68 10.63 -9.66
N ALA A 403 0.44 10.35 -10.34
CA ALA A 403 1.77 10.51 -9.76
C ALA A 403 2.84 10.76 -10.83
N ALA A 404 3.72 11.74 -10.59
CA ALA A 404 4.83 12.03 -11.51
C ALA A 404 5.82 10.86 -11.68
N ASN A 405 5.88 9.95 -10.70
CA ASN A 405 6.77 8.79 -10.72
C ASN A 405 6.10 7.55 -11.35
N GLY A 406 4.90 7.68 -11.92
CA GLY A 406 4.19 6.60 -12.61
C GLY A 406 3.42 5.64 -11.72
N ALA A 407 2.83 4.60 -12.32
CA ALA A 407 2.03 3.62 -11.58
C ALA A 407 2.88 2.60 -10.83
N ILE A 408 3.90 2.05 -11.50
CA ILE A 408 4.94 1.22 -10.87
C ILE A 408 6.26 1.99 -10.97
N PHE A 409 6.86 2.31 -9.82
CA PHE A 409 8.17 2.91 -9.72
C PHE A 409 9.19 1.91 -9.16
N PHE A 410 10.20 1.52 -9.95
CA PHE A 410 11.25 0.59 -9.52
C PHE A 410 12.61 1.30 -9.53
N GLU A 411 13.31 1.30 -8.39
CA GLU A 411 14.44 2.21 -8.19
C GLU A 411 15.74 1.52 -7.71
N ALA A 412 16.86 2.00 -8.26
CA ALA A 412 18.23 1.85 -7.78
C ALA A 412 18.67 0.41 -7.46
N SER A 413 18.48 -0.53 -8.38
CA SER A 413 18.77 -1.97 -8.17
C SER A 413 19.62 -2.55 -9.30
N ASN A 414 20.76 -3.19 -9.01
CA ASN A 414 21.72 -3.63 -10.05
C ASN A 414 21.75 -5.14 -10.32
N VAL A 415 20.75 -5.85 -9.82
CA VAL A 415 20.56 -7.27 -10.08
C VAL A 415 19.18 -7.49 -10.70
N LEU A 416 19.02 -8.66 -11.31
CA LEU A 416 17.78 -9.06 -11.96
C LEU A 416 16.60 -9.03 -10.96
N ASN A 417 15.55 -8.33 -11.37
CA ASN A 417 14.24 -8.28 -10.74
C ASN A 417 13.18 -8.31 -11.86
N LEU A 418 11.91 -8.57 -11.53
CA LEU A 418 10.84 -8.71 -12.52
C LEU A 418 9.66 -7.76 -12.29
N ILE A 419 9.14 -7.20 -13.39
CA ILE A 419 7.83 -6.56 -13.49
C ILE A 419 7.07 -7.24 -14.62
N ASP A 420 6.11 -8.10 -14.30
CA ASP A 420 5.46 -8.93 -15.32
C ASP A 420 3.96 -9.15 -15.16
N HIS A 421 3.26 -9.29 -16.28
CA HIS A 421 1.82 -9.54 -16.29
C HIS A 421 1.01 -8.53 -15.47
N ASN A 422 1.42 -7.27 -15.35
CA ASN A 422 0.60 -6.24 -14.70
C ASN A 422 -0.34 -5.60 -15.73
N ILE A 423 -1.49 -5.14 -15.26
CA ILE A 423 -2.43 -4.31 -16.03
C ILE A 423 -2.40 -2.91 -15.43
N ILE A 424 -2.02 -1.93 -16.24
CA ILE A 424 -1.86 -0.54 -15.85
C ILE A 424 -2.76 0.32 -16.76
N TYR A 425 -3.67 1.09 -16.16
CA TYR A 425 -4.63 1.90 -16.89
C TYR A 425 -4.82 3.29 -16.28
N ASN A 426 -4.92 4.33 -17.11
CA ASN A 426 -5.22 5.70 -16.66
C ASN A 426 -4.20 6.22 -15.62
N VAL A 427 -3.01 6.56 -16.12
CA VAL A 427 -1.94 7.13 -15.29
C VAL A 427 -1.79 8.61 -15.63
N GLU A 428 -2.06 9.48 -14.65
CA GLU A 428 -1.97 10.92 -14.78
C GLU A 428 -0.62 11.43 -14.26
N GLY A 429 -0.04 12.41 -14.96
CA GLY A 429 1.25 13.05 -14.61
C GLY A 429 2.50 12.17 -14.80
N GLY A 430 2.37 10.86 -15.02
CA GLY A 430 3.48 9.91 -15.06
C GLY A 430 3.39 8.84 -16.15
N SER A 431 4.34 7.91 -16.09
CA SER A 431 4.45 6.75 -17.00
C SER A 431 3.77 5.51 -16.42
N GLY A 432 3.45 4.51 -17.24
CA GLY A 432 2.92 3.24 -16.73
C GLY A 432 3.93 2.57 -15.78
N VAL A 433 5.11 2.27 -16.32
CA VAL A 433 6.27 1.84 -15.53
C VAL A 433 7.34 2.92 -15.60
N TYR A 434 7.78 3.39 -14.45
CA TYR A 434 8.99 4.20 -14.33
C TYR A 434 10.07 3.37 -13.64
N GLN A 435 11.22 3.29 -14.27
CA GLN A 435 12.42 2.74 -13.66
C GLN A 435 13.48 3.85 -13.56
N ARG A 436 14.27 3.79 -12.51
CA ARG A 436 15.40 4.71 -12.32
C ARG A 436 16.58 4.00 -11.70
N ASP A 437 17.74 4.09 -12.33
CA ASP A 437 19.01 3.55 -11.83
C ASP A 437 19.01 2.02 -11.57
N CYS A 438 18.20 1.25 -12.29
CA CYS A 438 18.25 -0.21 -12.26
C CYS A 438 19.05 -0.83 -13.42
N ASP A 439 19.75 -1.92 -13.14
CA ASP A 439 20.39 -2.75 -14.16
C ASP A 439 19.76 -4.13 -14.19
N GLY A 440 19.57 -4.68 -15.39
CA GLY A 440 19.06 -6.03 -15.56
C GLY A 440 17.58 -6.23 -15.22
N LEU A 441 16.78 -5.18 -15.06
CA LEU A 441 15.34 -5.31 -14.79
C LEU A 441 14.62 -5.90 -16.02
N LEU A 442 13.80 -6.92 -15.80
CA LEU A 442 12.93 -7.49 -16.84
C LEU A 442 11.50 -6.95 -16.68
N ILE A 443 11.03 -6.23 -17.70
CA ILE A 443 9.66 -5.70 -17.81
C ILE A 443 8.97 -6.45 -18.96
N ALA A 444 8.11 -7.42 -18.62
CA ALA A 444 7.58 -8.33 -19.64
C ALA A 444 6.09 -8.68 -19.51
N HIS A 445 5.41 -8.90 -20.63
CA HIS A 445 4.01 -9.34 -20.66
C HIS A 445 3.02 -8.41 -19.94
N ASN A 446 3.33 -7.13 -19.78
CA ASN A 446 2.42 -6.17 -19.17
C ASN A 446 1.43 -5.61 -20.21
N LEU A 447 0.25 -5.18 -19.76
CA LEU A 447 -0.66 -4.32 -20.51
C LEU A 447 -0.63 -2.92 -19.90
N ILE A 448 -0.22 -1.94 -20.69
CA ILE A 448 -0.08 -0.54 -20.27
C ILE A 448 -0.93 0.33 -21.19
N GLN A 449 -1.92 1.01 -20.64
CA GLN A 449 -2.88 1.80 -21.40
C GLN A 449 -3.11 3.18 -20.79
N ASN A 450 -3.22 4.20 -21.65
CA ASN A 450 -3.68 5.54 -21.27
C ASN A 450 -2.79 6.17 -20.18
N CYS A 451 -1.52 6.41 -20.50
CA CYS A 451 -0.59 7.11 -19.63
C CYS A 451 -0.31 8.53 -20.14
N ALA A 452 -0.20 9.50 -19.25
CA ALA A 452 0.12 10.89 -19.59
C ALA A 452 1.55 11.09 -20.11
N ALA A 453 2.48 10.19 -19.77
CA ALA A 453 3.85 10.16 -20.29
C ALA A 453 4.13 8.88 -21.10
N ALA A 454 5.26 8.20 -20.87
CA ALA A 454 5.58 6.97 -21.61
C ALA A 454 4.81 5.75 -21.08
N GLY A 455 4.68 4.70 -21.90
CA GLY A 455 4.32 3.38 -21.37
C GLY A 455 5.40 2.88 -20.39
N VAL A 456 6.65 2.85 -20.84
CA VAL A 456 7.83 2.51 -20.03
C VAL A 456 8.88 3.62 -20.13
N ARG A 457 9.28 4.16 -18.98
CA ARG A 457 10.31 5.19 -18.87
C ARG A 457 11.48 4.67 -18.06
N MET A 458 12.70 4.84 -18.57
CA MET A 458 13.93 4.47 -17.86
C MET A 458 14.90 5.65 -17.81
N ARG A 459 15.55 5.85 -16.66
CA ARG A 459 16.45 6.98 -16.42
C ARG A 459 17.67 6.61 -15.58
N LYS A 460 18.81 7.18 -15.95
CA LYS A 460 20.01 7.26 -15.13
C LYS A 460 20.09 8.62 -14.42
N THR A 461 20.44 8.62 -13.15
CA THR A 461 20.76 9.83 -12.38
C THR A 461 22.17 10.34 -12.73
N GLN A 462 22.29 11.63 -13.03
CA GLN A 462 23.55 12.22 -13.50
C GLN A 462 24.57 12.52 -12.40
N SER A 463 24.19 12.52 -11.11
CA SER A 463 24.95 13.17 -10.04
C SER A 463 25.24 12.32 -8.78
N ARG A 464 25.03 11.00 -8.81
CA ARG A 464 25.26 10.13 -7.64
C ARG A 464 25.82 8.76 -8.04
N ASP A 465 26.74 8.24 -7.23
CA ASP A 465 27.17 6.84 -7.26
C ASP A 465 26.02 5.97 -6.72
N ARG A 466 25.05 5.67 -7.57
CA ARG A 466 23.95 4.74 -7.27
C ARG A 466 24.33 3.31 -7.66
N VAL A 467 23.56 2.36 -7.14
CA VAL A 467 23.81 0.92 -7.24
C VAL A 467 23.77 0.45 -8.70
N GLY A 468 22.83 0.95 -9.51
CA GLY A 468 22.75 0.69 -10.97
C GLY A 468 22.86 1.96 -11.82
N ILE A 469 23.05 1.77 -13.13
CA ILE A 469 23.31 2.83 -14.10
C ILE A 469 22.40 2.79 -15.33
N CYS A 470 21.27 2.08 -15.24
CA CYS A 470 20.24 1.99 -16.28
C CYS A 470 20.66 1.16 -17.50
N LYS A 471 21.35 0.03 -17.29
CA LYS A 471 21.84 -0.85 -18.38
C LYS A 471 21.31 -2.27 -18.32
N HIS A 472 21.39 -2.98 -19.45
CA HIS A 472 20.98 -4.39 -19.58
C HIS A 472 19.52 -4.68 -19.19
N ASN A 473 18.68 -3.65 -19.11
CA ASN A 473 17.25 -3.84 -18.84
C ASN A 473 16.58 -4.41 -20.09
N ARG A 474 15.54 -5.22 -19.91
CA ARG A 474 14.79 -5.87 -20.98
C ARG A 474 13.32 -5.43 -20.91
N VAL A 475 12.81 -4.83 -21.98
CA VAL A 475 11.40 -4.43 -22.11
C VAL A 475 10.79 -5.21 -23.27
N VAL A 476 10.18 -6.36 -22.97
CA VAL A 476 9.78 -7.33 -24.00
C VAL A 476 8.35 -7.81 -23.87
N ASN A 477 7.71 -8.15 -24.98
CA ASN A 477 6.40 -8.82 -24.97
C ASN A 477 5.29 -8.02 -24.26
N ASN A 478 5.41 -6.69 -24.17
CA ASN A 478 4.39 -5.83 -23.57
C ASN A 478 3.39 -5.36 -24.62
N ILE A 479 2.22 -4.93 -24.13
CA ILE A 479 1.21 -4.23 -24.93
C ILE A 479 1.09 -2.83 -24.39
N ILE A 480 1.36 -1.86 -25.26
CA ILE A 480 1.35 -0.45 -24.88
C ILE A 480 0.41 0.28 -25.82
N THR A 481 -0.59 0.96 -25.26
CA THR A 481 -1.59 1.66 -26.07
C THR A 481 -2.03 2.99 -25.46
N GLN A 482 -2.40 3.96 -26.30
CA GLN A 482 -2.91 5.26 -25.85
C GLN A 482 -1.92 6.03 -24.94
N CYS A 483 -0.62 5.94 -25.25
CA CYS A 483 0.42 6.75 -24.62
C CYS A 483 1.01 7.70 -25.67
N PRO A 484 1.43 8.92 -25.30
CA PRO A 484 2.21 9.79 -26.19
C PRO A 484 3.38 9.09 -26.87
N VAL A 485 4.15 8.30 -26.09
CA VAL A 485 5.22 7.43 -26.59
C VAL A 485 5.18 6.09 -25.82
N PRO A 486 5.59 4.98 -26.44
CA PRO A 486 5.66 3.71 -25.73
C PRO A 486 6.87 3.64 -24.79
N PHE A 487 7.99 4.22 -25.22
CA PHE A 487 9.29 4.12 -24.58
C PHE A 487 9.90 5.50 -24.43
N ASP A 488 10.57 5.72 -23.32
CA ASP A 488 11.36 6.92 -23.07
C ASP A 488 12.65 6.54 -22.33
N TYR A 489 13.70 6.21 -23.09
CA TYR A 489 15.04 5.88 -22.61
C TYR A 489 16.08 5.77 -23.72
N GLU A 490 17.36 5.79 -23.34
CA GLU A 490 18.50 5.65 -24.27
C GLU A 490 18.97 4.19 -24.40
N VAL A 491 19.68 3.91 -25.50
CA VAL A 491 20.31 2.61 -25.82
C VAL A 491 21.57 2.40 -24.97
N MET A 492 21.40 2.20 -23.66
CA MET A 492 22.48 1.92 -22.70
C MET A 492 22.66 0.41 -22.51
N GLU A 493 22.89 -0.34 -23.60
CA GLU A 493 22.89 -1.82 -23.60
C GLU A 493 21.55 -2.43 -23.13
N ASN A 494 20.49 -1.62 -23.12
CA ASN A 494 19.12 -2.07 -22.88
C ASN A 494 18.60 -2.74 -24.15
N VAL A 495 17.67 -3.68 -23.96
CA VAL A 495 16.98 -4.37 -25.04
C VAL A 495 15.49 -4.12 -24.90
N SER A 496 14.83 -3.80 -26.00
CA SER A 496 13.39 -3.89 -26.11
C SER A 496 13.03 -4.61 -27.40
N ASP A 497 12.03 -5.48 -27.36
CA ASP A 497 11.62 -6.28 -28.52
C ASP A 497 10.26 -6.94 -28.34
N TYR A 498 9.63 -7.32 -29.46
CA TYR A 498 8.35 -8.04 -29.51
C TYR A 498 7.21 -7.38 -28.74
N ASN A 499 7.22 -6.05 -28.63
CA ASN A 499 6.13 -5.28 -28.04
C ASN A 499 5.04 -5.03 -29.09
N ILE A 500 3.78 -5.06 -28.67
CA ILE A 500 2.64 -4.60 -29.49
C ILE A 500 2.30 -3.18 -29.07
N LEU A 501 2.25 -2.30 -30.07
CA LEU A 501 1.97 -0.88 -29.89
C LEU A 501 0.68 -0.51 -30.64
N SER A 502 -0.18 0.30 -30.03
CA SER A 502 -1.43 0.75 -30.69
C SER A 502 -1.79 2.16 -30.26
N SER A 503 -2.30 3.00 -31.16
CA SER A 503 -2.82 4.33 -30.81
C SER A 503 -1.81 5.19 -30.03
N MET A 504 -0.56 5.23 -30.50
CA MET A 504 0.49 6.10 -29.95
C MET A 504 0.26 7.57 -30.33
N GLY A 505 0.95 8.49 -29.66
CA GLY A 505 0.94 9.91 -30.04
C GLY A 505 1.43 10.15 -31.47
N GLU A 506 0.95 11.23 -32.09
CA GLU A 506 1.20 11.54 -33.51
C GLU A 506 2.70 11.70 -33.85
N ASP A 507 3.52 12.07 -32.87
CA ASP A 507 4.96 12.29 -33.03
C ASP A 507 5.81 11.01 -32.89
N PHE A 508 5.21 9.86 -32.56
CA PHE A 508 5.95 8.61 -32.41
C PHE A 508 6.01 7.81 -33.72
N SER A 509 7.23 7.44 -34.15
CA SER A 509 7.50 6.53 -35.26
C SER A 509 8.19 5.27 -34.76
N LEU A 510 7.56 4.10 -34.93
CA LEU A 510 8.20 2.81 -34.62
C LEU A 510 9.42 2.56 -35.53
N GLY A 511 9.38 3.02 -36.79
CA GLY A 511 10.51 2.85 -37.71
C GLY A 511 11.76 3.60 -37.21
N ASP A 512 11.59 4.86 -36.80
CA ASP A 512 12.69 5.69 -36.29
C ASP A 512 13.25 5.10 -34.99
N TRP A 513 12.39 4.56 -34.13
CA TRP A 513 12.80 3.83 -32.93
C TRP A 513 13.57 2.55 -33.27
N GLN A 514 13.15 1.82 -34.31
CA GLN A 514 13.85 0.63 -34.80
C GLN A 514 15.24 0.93 -35.38
N GLU A 515 15.44 2.12 -35.96
CA GLU A 515 16.75 2.56 -36.45
C GLU A 515 17.78 2.74 -35.31
N THR A 516 17.34 2.90 -34.06
CA THR A 516 18.25 2.91 -32.90
C THR A 516 18.76 1.52 -32.51
N GLY A 517 18.29 0.47 -33.20
CA GLY A 517 18.60 -0.94 -32.90
C GLY A 517 17.74 -1.56 -31.81
N LEU A 518 16.67 -0.88 -31.38
CA LEU A 518 15.69 -1.38 -30.42
C LEU A 518 14.43 -1.87 -31.14
N ASP A 519 13.65 -2.74 -30.50
CA ASP A 519 12.33 -3.18 -30.97
C ASP A 519 12.26 -3.76 -32.41
N PRO A 520 13.26 -4.52 -32.90
CA PRO A 520 13.31 -4.95 -34.31
C PRO A 520 12.12 -5.82 -34.76
N HIS A 521 11.44 -6.51 -33.83
CA HIS A 521 10.29 -7.36 -34.12
C HIS A 521 8.97 -6.82 -33.53
N SER A 522 9.01 -5.69 -32.82
CA SER A 522 7.81 -5.02 -32.31
C SER A 522 6.92 -4.53 -33.45
N ARG A 523 5.62 -4.40 -33.20
CA ARG A 523 4.63 -4.08 -34.25
C ARG A 523 3.64 -3.03 -33.80
N MET A 524 3.34 -2.11 -34.71
CA MET A 524 2.12 -1.30 -34.63
C MET A 524 0.92 -2.14 -35.07
N VAL A 525 -0.11 -2.21 -34.22
CA VAL A 525 -1.36 -2.93 -34.46
C VAL A 525 -2.53 -2.00 -34.15
N GLN A 526 -3.64 -2.11 -34.88
CA GLN A 526 -4.88 -1.44 -34.49
C GLN A 526 -5.65 -2.30 -33.48
N LEU A 527 -5.63 -1.87 -32.22
CA LEU A 527 -6.36 -2.49 -31.12
C LEU A 527 -7.51 -1.57 -30.69
N ASP A 528 -8.74 -2.08 -30.79
CA ASP A 528 -9.91 -1.47 -30.17
C ASP A 528 -10.01 -2.02 -28.75
N MET A 529 -9.50 -1.28 -27.78
CA MET A 529 -9.39 -1.72 -26.37
C MET A 529 -10.11 -0.75 -25.43
N ALA A 530 -10.91 -1.32 -24.53
CA ALA A 530 -11.57 -0.57 -23.45
C ALA A 530 -11.47 -1.32 -22.13
N ILE A 531 -11.01 -0.60 -21.11
CA ILE A 531 -11.02 -1.03 -19.71
C ILE A 531 -12.17 -0.30 -19.02
N ASP A 532 -13.07 -1.08 -18.40
CA ASP A 532 -14.12 -0.63 -17.49
C ASP A 532 -13.58 -0.87 -16.07
N PRO A 533 -13.03 0.15 -15.39
CA PRO A 533 -12.38 -0.03 -14.09
C PRO A 533 -13.40 -0.36 -13.00
N GLY A 534 -14.58 0.28 -13.02
CA GLY A 534 -15.64 0.04 -12.04
C GLY A 534 -16.25 -1.36 -12.14
N GLY A 535 -16.37 -1.89 -13.36
CA GLY A 535 -16.74 -3.29 -13.59
C GLY A 535 -15.57 -4.28 -13.52
N GLN A 536 -14.33 -3.79 -13.40
CA GLN A 536 -13.06 -4.52 -13.49
C GLN A 536 -13.05 -5.44 -14.71
N ARG A 537 -13.33 -4.88 -15.88
CA ARG A 537 -13.48 -5.62 -17.13
C ARG A 537 -12.62 -5.04 -18.23
N LEU A 538 -11.92 -5.92 -18.93
CA LEU A 538 -11.23 -5.61 -20.17
C LEU A 538 -12.07 -6.11 -21.34
N SER A 539 -12.21 -5.31 -22.38
CA SER A 539 -12.73 -5.74 -23.67
C SER A 539 -11.79 -5.31 -24.78
N TRP A 540 -11.61 -6.18 -25.77
CA TRP A 540 -10.73 -5.90 -26.91
C TRP A 540 -11.17 -6.59 -28.19
N SER A 541 -10.81 -6.00 -29.31
CA SER A 541 -10.79 -6.61 -30.65
C SER A 541 -9.61 -6.06 -31.46
N SER A 542 -9.10 -6.85 -32.40
CA SER A 542 -8.06 -6.42 -33.34
C SER A 542 -8.56 -6.48 -34.79
N GLN A 543 -8.23 -5.48 -35.62
CA GLN A 543 -8.66 -5.52 -37.05
C GLN A 543 -7.82 -6.48 -37.91
N THR A 544 -6.65 -6.88 -37.41
CA THR A 544 -5.75 -7.88 -38.00
C THR A 544 -5.61 -9.10 -37.08
N ASP A 545 -5.18 -10.25 -37.61
CA ASP A 545 -4.79 -11.40 -36.79
C ASP A 545 -3.53 -11.01 -35.99
N ALA A 546 -3.76 -10.44 -34.80
CA ALA A 546 -2.76 -9.76 -33.98
C ALA A 546 -2.13 -10.69 -32.94
N VAL A 547 -2.32 -12.01 -33.07
CA VAL A 547 -1.66 -12.99 -32.22
C VAL A 547 -0.19 -13.08 -32.64
N LEU A 548 0.60 -12.10 -32.21
CA LEU A 548 2.04 -12.23 -32.16
C LEU A 548 2.37 -13.21 -31.05
N THR A 549 2.88 -14.38 -31.42
CA THR A 549 3.47 -15.31 -30.45
C THR A 549 4.97 -15.06 -30.39
N VAL A 550 5.52 -15.32 -29.21
CA VAL A 550 6.93 -15.18 -28.89
C VAL A 550 7.39 -16.41 -28.14
N PRO A 551 8.70 -16.74 -28.20
CA PRO A 551 9.27 -17.71 -27.29
C PRO A 551 8.97 -17.31 -25.84
N ARG A 552 8.47 -18.26 -25.07
CA ARG A 552 8.17 -18.08 -23.65
C ARG A 552 9.46 -17.76 -22.89
N GLU A 553 9.44 -16.68 -22.12
CA GLU A 553 10.53 -16.39 -21.18
C GLU A 553 10.61 -17.51 -20.14
N GLU A 554 11.80 -18.03 -19.88
CA GLU A 554 12.03 -19.20 -19.01
C GLU A 554 11.42 -19.03 -17.61
N LEU A 555 11.54 -17.82 -17.06
CA LEU A 555 11.03 -17.44 -15.73
C LEU A 555 9.50 -17.22 -15.69
N LEU A 556 8.83 -17.22 -16.84
CA LEU A 556 7.41 -16.87 -16.98
C LEU A 556 6.61 -18.08 -17.47
N SER A 557 6.04 -18.82 -16.53
CA SER A 557 5.25 -20.04 -16.81
C SER A 557 3.73 -19.84 -16.75
N PHE A 558 3.27 -18.71 -16.22
CA PHE A 558 1.86 -18.44 -15.97
C PHE A 558 1.46 -17.06 -16.47
N ASP A 559 0.19 -16.93 -16.85
CA ASP A 559 -0.41 -15.67 -17.27
C ASP A 559 -0.98 -14.84 -16.10
N TYR A 560 -1.64 -13.73 -16.41
CA TYR A 560 -2.30 -12.84 -15.44
C TYR A 560 -3.19 -13.56 -14.42
N PHE A 561 -3.94 -14.57 -14.86
CA PHE A 561 -4.87 -15.32 -14.00
C PHE A 561 -4.20 -16.52 -13.33
N GLY A 562 -2.87 -16.65 -13.44
CA GLY A 562 -2.13 -17.79 -12.93
C GLY A 562 -2.32 -19.06 -13.75
N ARG A 563 -2.79 -18.98 -15.00
CA ARG A 563 -2.98 -20.17 -15.84
C ARG A 563 -1.67 -20.52 -16.54
N PRO A 564 -1.29 -21.80 -16.61
CA PRO A 564 -0.05 -22.20 -17.25
C PRO A 564 -0.11 -21.90 -18.75
N TYR A 565 1.01 -21.46 -19.30
CA TYR A 565 1.15 -21.36 -20.75
C TYR A 565 1.11 -22.75 -21.39
N PRO A 566 0.38 -22.92 -22.52
CA PRO A 566 0.15 -24.24 -23.12
C PRO A 566 1.36 -24.81 -23.89
N GLY A 567 2.43 -24.03 -24.06
CA GLY A 567 3.64 -24.43 -24.79
C GLY A 567 4.74 -23.38 -24.73
N ASP A 568 5.77 -23.57 -25.56
CA ASP A 568 6.97 -22.72 -25.60
C ASP A 568 6.79 -21.44 -26.44
N GLU A 569 5.69 -21.33 -27.17
CA GLU A 569 5.28 -20.12 -27.89
C GLU A 569 4.02 -19.54 -27.23
N VAL A 570 4.10 -18.29 -26.78
CA VAL A 570 3.06 -17.64 -25.99
C VAL A 570 2.63 -16.32 -26.61
N PRO A 571 1.37 -15.89 -26.46
CA PRO A 571 0.96 -14.57 -26.92
C PRO A 571 1.70 -13.44 -26.21
N VAL A 572 1.94 -12.35 -26.94
CA VAL A 572 2.38 -11.08 -26.35
C VAL A 572 1.32 -10.51 -25.40
N GLY A 573 1.78 -9.89 -24.31
CA GLY A 573 0.92 -9.34 -23.26
C GLY A 573 0.53 -10.35 -22.18
N PRO A 574 -0.38 -9.97 -21.28
CA PRO A 574 -0.56 -10.67 -20.01
C PRO A 574 -1.47 -11.92 -20.06
N PHE A 575 -2.03 -12.28 -21.22
CA PHE A 575 -3.11 -13.28 -21.30
C PHE A 575 -2.79 -14.44 -22.27
N THR A 576 -3.05 -15.67 -21.85
CA THR A 576 -2.98 -16.87 -22.70
C THR A 576 -3.97 -16.85 -23.87
N GLU A 577 -5.07 -16.11 -23.76
CA GLU A 577 -6.05 -15.94 -24.84
C GLU A 577 -5.49 -15.28 -26.10
N GLY A 578 -4.44 -14.47 -25.94
CA GLY A 578 -3.94 -13.60 -26.98
C GLY A 578 -4.96 -12.56 -27.47
N TRP A 579 -4.61 -11.90 -28.58
CA TRP A 579 -5.34 -10.76 -29.13
C TRP A 579 -5.97 -11.15 -30.45
N SER A 580 -7.30 -11.31 -30.45
CA SER A 580 -8.06 -11.90 -31.56
C SER A 580 -8.93 -10.86 -32.25
N PRO A 581 -9.24 -11.05 -33.55
CA PRO A 581 -10.23 -10.23 -34.24
C PRO A 581 -11.66 -10.37 -33.69
N VAL A 582 -11.93 -11.45 -32.97
CA VAL A 582 -13.20 -11.65 -32.29
C VAL A 582 -13.19 -10.85 -30.98
N GLY A 583 -14.19 -9.99 -30.80
CA GLY A 583 -14.37 -9.24 -29.56
C GLY A 583 -14.39 -10.14 -28.33
N ARG A 584 -13.47 -9.92 -27.40
CA ARG A 584 -13.39 -10.66 -26.13
C ARG A 584 -13.68 -9.74 -24.96
N ARG A 585 -14.08 -10.36 -23.84
CA ARG A 585 -14.30 -9.70 -22.56
C ARG A 585 -13.76 -10.55 -21.44
N LEU A 586 -12.93 -9.97 -20.58
CA LEU A 586 -12.38 -10.61 -19.38
C LEU A 586 -12.75 -9.80 -18.15
N ARG A 587 -13.00 -10.50 -17.03
CA ARG A 587 -13.02 -9.88 -15.71
C ARG A 587 -11.58 -9.90 -15.18
N LEU A 588 -11.06 -8.75 -14.76
CA LEU A 588 -9.67 -8.58 -14.35
C LEU A 588 -9.42 -8.95 -12.89
N THR A 589 -10.46 -9.29 -12.15
CA THR A 589 -10.33 -9.87 -10.82
C THR A 589 -11.05 -11.21 -10.75
N PRO A 590 -10.51 -12.18 -9.98
CA PRO A 590 -11.23 -13.40 -9.69
C PRO A 590 -12.60 -13.09 -9.08
N SER A 591 -13.61 -13.89 -9.42
CA SER A 591 -14.85 -13.91 -8.62
C SER A 591 -14.51 -14.42 -7.23
N ARG A 592 -14.54 -13.52 -6.23
CA ARG A 592 -14.54 -13.88 -4.81
C ARG A 592 -15.73 -14.75 -4.45
#